data_AF-A0A415MVM3-F1
#
_entry.id   AF-A0A415MVM3-F1
#
_cell.length_a   1.000
_cell.length_b   1.000
_cell.length_c   1.000
_cell.angle_alpha   90.00
_cell.angle_beta   90.00
_cell.angle_gamma   90.00
#
_symmetry.space_group_name_H-M   'P 1'
#
loop_
_entity.id
_entity.type
_entity.pdbx_description
1 polymer ?
#
loop_
_entity_poly.entity_id
_entity_poly.type
_entity_poly.pdbx_seq_one_letter_code
_entity_poly.pdbx_strand_id
1 'polypeptide(L)'
;MLREKAFDFWKTYIGLMTKGGVDVSMTNPAVTFTADAKAGEYDDISDEEYYELLDFTEELASFWKKNREATAGAVLLEALVNTDLSLSETDKLAQILAEASERKTYKYIKPEPEFETTFDKTPFDEGEVEWTPQMIYEYLDENVYRQENAKKAAAIMLYNHLKGRRRNMILAGPTGCGKTEIWRSLQKRFPFIKIVNGPQIACDGWKGSYHVKDIFLEEPAEKVKKC
;
A
#
# COMPACT_ATOMS: atom_id res chain seq x y z
N MET A 1 -8.69 -24.23 -21.24
CA MET A 1 -9.23 -23.05 -21.95
C MET A 1 -9.24 -23.28 -23.47
N LEU A 2 -10.32 -22.96 -24.19
CA LEU A 2 -10.33 -22.99 -25.66
C LEU A 2 -9.38 -21.93 -26.24
N ARG A 3 -8.64 -22.27 -27.30
CA ARG A 3 -7.56 -21.42 -27.86
C ARG A 3 -8.02 -20.02 -28.28
N GLU A 4 -9.19 -19.90 -28.89
CA GLU A 4 -9.76 -18.63 -29.33
C GLU A 4 -10.09 -17.72 -28.13
N LYS A 5 -10.81 -18.26 -27.15
CA LYS A 5 -11.15 -17.53 -25.92
C LYS A 5 -9.91 -17.14 -25.11
N ALA A 6 -8.89 -18.01 -25.09
CA ALA A 6 -7.60 -17.71 -24.48
C ALA A 6 -6.90 -16.54 -25.19
N PHE A 7 -6.91 -16.54 -26.53
CA PHE A 7 -6.32 -15.46 -27.31
C PHE A 7 -7.00 -14.11 -27.02
N ASP A 8 -8.33 -14.08 -26.94
CA ASP A 8 -9.09 -12.87 -26.63
C ASP A 8 -8.81 -12.36 -25.21
N PHE A 9 -8.70 -13.26 -24.24
CA PHE A 9 -8.26 -12.92 -22.89
C PHE A 9 -6.88 -12.24 -22.92
N TRP A 10 -5.87 -12.89 -23.49
CA TRP A 10 -4.50 -12.35 -23.54
C TRP A 10 -4.43 -11.02 -24.27
N LYS A 11 -5.10 -10.90 -25.41
CA LYS A 11 -5.15 -9.68 -26.21
C LYS A 11 -5.77 -8.52 -25.43
N THR A 12 -6.85 -8.78 -24.70
CA THR A 12 -7.55 -7.77 -23.90
C THR A 12 -6.67 -7.27 -22.75
N TYR A 13 -6.13 -8.17 -21.94
CA TYR A 13 -5.37 -7.78 -20.75
C TYR A 13 -4.00 -7.17 -21.07
N ILE A 14 -3.27 -7.70 -22.07
CA ILE A 14 -2.04 -7.06 -22.56
C ILE A 14 -2.36 -5.69 -23.17
N GLY A 15 -3.48 -5.57 -23.89
CA GLY A 15 -3.98 -4.32 -24.43
C GLY A 15 -4.27 -3.27 -23.35
N LEU A 16 -4.85 -3.68 -22.21
CA LEU A 16 -5.06 -2.80 -21.06
C LEU A 16 -3.74 -2.33 -20.46
N MET A 17 -2.77 -3.23 -20.27
CA MET A 17 -1.47 -2.87 -19.67
C MET A 17 -0.70 -1.87 -20.53
N THR A 18 -0.67 -2.09 -21.85
CA THR A 18 0.04 -1.22 -22.79
C THR A 18 -0.57 0.18 -22.90
N LYS A 19 -1.82 0.37 -22.45
CA LYS A 19 -2.54 1.64 -22.41
C LYS A 19 -2.63 2.27 -21.02
N GLY A 20 -1.89 1.75 -20.03
CA GLY A 20 -1.88 2.28 -18.66
C GLY A 20 -3.06 1.85 -17.79
N GLY A 21 -3.87 0.87 -18.22
CA GLY A 21 -5.02 0.35 -17.49
C GLY A 21 -4.67 -0.67 -16.40
N VAL A 22 -3.53 -0.52 -15.72
CA VAL A 22 -3.05 -1.49 -14.72
C VAL A 22 -4.02 -1.60 -13.54
N ASP A 23 -4.54 -0.46 -13.08
CA ASP A 23 -5.40 -0.34 -11.90
C ASP A 23 -6.91 -0.43 -12.21
N VAL A 24 -7.29 -0.69 -13.46
CA VAL A 24 -8.70 -0.88 -13.85
C VAL A 24 -9.27 -2.06 -13.09
N SER A 25 -10.36 -1.85 -12.34
CA SER A 25 -11.06 -2.94 -11.65
C SER A 25 -11.77 -3.84 -12.66
N MET A 26 -11.52 -5.13 -12.56
CA MET A 26 -12.11 -6.18 -13.39
C MET A 26 -13.01 -7.05 -12.52
N THR A 27 -14.26 -7.20 -12.93
CA THR A 27 -15.21 -8.11 -12.29
C THR A 27 -14.84 -9.56 -12.58
N ASN A 28 -14.94 -10.42 -11.56
CA ASN A 28 -14.75 -11.85 -11.73
C ASN A 28 -15.85 -12.41 -12.65
N PRO A 29 -15.51 -13.12 -13.74
CA PRO A 29 -16.49 -13.64 -14.70
C PRO A 29 -17.50 -14.61 -14.08
N ALA A 30 -17.18 -15.28 -12.97
CA ALA A 30 -18.14 -16.10 -12.24
C ALA A 30 -19.32 -15.27 -11.67
N VAL A 31 -19.10 -13.98 -11.37
CA VAL A 31 -20.16 -13.09 -10.87
C VAL A 31 -21.15 -12.76 -11.97
N THR A 32 -20.67 -12.45 -13.18
CA THR A 32 -21.55 -12.16 -14.32
C THR A 32 -22.24 -13.44 -14.78
N PHE A 33 -21.52 -14.55 -14.91
CA PHE A 33 -22.09 -15.83 -15.31
C PHE A 33 -23.23 -16.29 -14.39
N THR A 34 -23.05 -16.16 -13.07
CA THR A 34 -24.11 -16.51 -12.10
C THR A 34 -25.30 -15.54 -12.11
N ALA A 35 -25.12 -14.31 -12.58
CA ALA A 35 -26.21 -13.36 -12.78
C ALA A 35 -26.99 -13.69 -14.06
N ASP A 36 -26.27 -13.94 -15.16
CA ASP A 36 -26.83 -14.28 -16.47
C ASP A 36 -27.61 -15.61 -16.41
N ALA A 37 -27.07 -16.61 -15.72
CA ALA A 37 -27.76 -17.88 -15.47
C ALA A 37 -29.06 -17.72 -14.68
N LYS A 38 -29.12 -16.78 -13.74
CA LYS A 38 -30.37 -16.48 -12.99
C LYS A 38 -31.37 -15.68 -13.81
N ALA A 39 -30.90 -14.95 -14.83
CA ALA A 39 -31.73 -14.19 -15.74
C ALA A 39 -32.32 -15.06 -16.87
N GLY A 40 -31.88 -16.31 -17.00
CA GLY A 40 -32.33 -17.23 -18.06
C GLY A 40 -31.60 -17.03 -19.40
N GLU A 41 -30.46 -16.32 -19.42
CA GLU A 41 -29.69 -16.05 -20.64
C GLU A 41 -29.11 -17.32 -21.30
N TYR A 42 -29.11 -18.43 -20.57
CA TYR A 42 -28.63 -19.73 -21.03
C TYR A 42 -29.76 -20.76 -21.19
N ASP A 43 -31.02 -20.34 -21.18
CA ASP A 43 -32.16 -21.27 -21.30
C ASP A 43 -32.28 -21.88 -22.71
N ASP A 44 -31.72 -21.21 -23.73
CA ASP A 44 -31.79 -21.62 -25.14
C ASP A 44 -30.63 -22.51 -25.60
N ILE A 45 -29.61 -22.74 -24.76
CA ILE A 45 -28.45 -23.59 -25.08
C ILE A 45 -28.64 -25.00 -24.51
N SER A 46 -27.92 -25.98 -25.07
CA SER A 46 -27.95 -27.34 -24.52
C SER A 46 -27.24 -27.44 -23.17
N ASP A 47 -27.61 -28.45 -22.37
CA ASP A 47 -26.93 -28.75 -21.10
C ASP A 47 -25.41 -28.93 -21.31
N GLU A 48 -25.01 -29.60 -22.39
CA GLU A 48 -23.59 -29.82 -22.75
C GLU A 48 -22.87 -28.49 -22.98
N GLU A 49 -23.44 -27.58 -23.78
CA GLU A 49 -22.88 -26.26 -24.04
C GLU A 49 -22.81 -25.39 -22.76
N TYR A 50 -23.81 -25.52 -21.87
CA TYR A 50 -23.81 -24.82 -20.59
C TYR A 50 -22.65 -25.29 -19.69
N TYR A 51 -22.43 -26.61 -19.57
CA TYR A 51 -21.33 -27.13 -18.77
C TYR A 51 -19.96 -26.72 -19.34
N GLU A 52 -19.79 -26.68 -20.66
CA GLU A 52 -18.57 -26.18 -21.29
C GLU A 52 -18.31 -24.70 -20.96
N LEU A 53 -19.36 -23.88 -20.95
CA LEU A 53 -19.29 -22.48 -20.55
C LEU A 53 -18.97 -22.31 -19.06
N LEU A 54 -19.56 -23.15 -18.21
CA LEU A 54 -19.30 -23.16 -16.77
C LEU A 54 -17.84 -23.51 -16.48
N ASP A 55 -17.33 -24.62 -17.01
CA ASP A 55 -15.94 -25.06 -16.84
C ASP A 55 -14.95 -23.98 -17.30
N PHE A 56 -15.22 -23.37 -18.46
CA PHE A 56 -14.42 -22.27 -18.98
C PHE A 56 -14.44 -21.05 -18.05
N THR A 57 -15.61 -20.71 -17.51
CA THR A 57 -15.77 -19.59 -16.60
C THR A 57 -15.05 -19.84 -15.28
N GLU A 58 -15.09 -21.06 -14.74
CA GLU A 58 -14.39 -21.44 -13.53
C GLU A 58 -12.87 -21.38 -13.69
N GLU A 59 -12.36 -21.87 -14.83
CA GLU A 59 -10.93 -21.79 -15.16
C GLU A 59 -10.45 -20.33 -15.22
N LEU A 60 -11.20 -19.43 -15.87
CA LEU A 60 -10.86 -18.00 -15.89
C LEU A 60 -11.01 -17.32 -14.53
N ALA A 61 -12.09 -17.62 -13.81
CA ALA A 61 -12.37 -17.05 -12.49
C ALA A 61 -11.29 -17.40 -11.46
N SER A 62 -10.54 -18.48 -11.68
CA SER A 62 -9.42 -18.87 -10.83
C SER A 62 -8.38 -17.75 -10.67
N PHE A 63 -8.17 -16.92 -11.70
CA PHE A 63 -7.22 -15.79 -11.68
C PHE A 63 -7.61 -14.70 -10.67
N TRP A 64 -8.86 -14.65 -10.22
CA TRP A 64 -9.34 -13.70 -9.21
C TRP A 64 -9.15 -14.20 -7.77
N LYS A 65 -8.64 -15.42 -7.55
CA LYS A 65 -8.39 -16.01 -6.21
C LYS A 65 -9.60 -15.95 -5.28
N LYS A 66 -10.79 -16.26 -5.80
CA LYS A 66 -12.09 -16.20 -5.10
C LYS A 66 -12.57 -14.79 -4.74
N ASN A 67 -11.89 -13.73 -5.20
CA ASN A 67 -12.38 -12.36 -5.05
C ASN A 67 -13.46 -12.07 -6.09
N ARG A 68 -14.37 -11.16 -5.75
CA ARG A 68 -15.41 -10.67 -6.67
C ARG A 68 -14.85 -9.74 -7.74
N GLU A 69 -13.76 -9.03 -7.43
CA GLU A 69 -13.08 -8.08 -8.29
C GLU A 69 -11.57 -8.15 -8.06
N ALA A 70 -10.78 -7.79 -9.07
CA ALA A 70 -9.33 -7.66 -9.02
C ALA A 70 -8.86 -6.65 -10.07
N THR A 71 -7.69 -6.03 -9.88
CA THR A 71 -7.15 -5.12 -10.90
C THR A 71 -6.71 -5.88 -12.15
N ALA A 72 -6.81 -5.26 -13.32
CA ALA A 72 -6.38 -5.88 -14.57
C ALA A 72 -4.91 -6.34 -14.53
N GLY A 73 -4.03 -5.59 -13.86
CA GLY A 73 -2.64 -5.98 -13.63
C GLY A 73 -2.50 -7.23 -12.77
N ALA A 74 -3.27 -7.34 -11.68
CA ALA A 74 -3.24 -8.52 -10.81
C ALA A 74 -3.72 -9.78 -11.53
N VAL A 75 -4.80 -9.66 -12.32
CA VAL A 75 -5.36 -10.77 -13.10
C VAL A 75 -4.37 -11.24 -14.17
N LEU A 76 -3.75 -10.30 -14.92
CA LEU A 76 -2.77 -10.66 -15.95
C LEU A 76 -1.54 -11.36 -15.36
N LEU A 77 -1.03 -10.87 -14.23
CA LEU A 77 0.10 -11.48 -13.54
C LEU A 77 -0.24 -12.89 -13.06
N GLU A 78 -1.42 -13.08 -12.49
CA GLU A 78 -1.87 -14.40 -12.06
C GLU A 78 -2.03 -15.36 -13.24
N ALA A 79 -2.58 -14.90 -14.36
CA ALA A 79 -2.69 -15.71 -15.56
C ALA A 79 -1.30 -16.11 -16.11
N LEU A 80 -0.32 -15.19 -16.10
CA LEU A 80 1.05 -15.48 -16.54
C LEU A 80 1.72 -16.54 -15.65
N VAL A 81 1.54 -16.44 -14.33
CA VAL A 81 2.13 -17.39 -13.37
C VAL A 81 1.56 -18.79 -13.55
N ASN A 82 0.27 -18.91 -13.89
CA ASN A 82 -0.40 -20.20 -14.06
C ASN A 82 -0.35 -20.74 -15.50
N THR A 83 0.26 -20.01 -16.44
CA THR A 83 0.43 -20.48 -17.82
C THR A 83 1.77 -21.16 -17.97
N ASP A 84 1.73 -22.45 -18.30
CA ASP A 84 2.95 -23.21 -18.57
C ASP A 84 3.53 -22.81 -19.93
N LEU A 85 4.66 -22.11 -19.90
CA LEU A 85 5.38 -21.66 -21.09
C LEU A 85 6.66 -22.48 -21.24
N SER A 86 6.86 -23.09 -22.42
CA SER A 86 8.14 -23.72 -22.73
C SER A 86 9.27 -22.69 -22.81
N LEU A 87 10.52 -23.15 -22.71
CA LEU A 87 11.69 -22.29 -22.92
C LEU A 87 11.64 -21.57 -24.28
N SER A 88 11.22 -22.28 -25.34
CA SER A 88 11.13 -21.72 -26.69
C SER A 88 10.06 -20.64 -26.83
N GLU A 89 8.96 -20.72 -26.08
CA GLU A 89 7.90 -19.71 -26.07
C GLU A 89 8.30 -18.51 -25.22
N THR A 90 8.99 -18.77 -24.11
CA THR A 90 9.59 -17.73 -23.27
C THR A 90 10.60 -16.91 -24.07
N ASP A 91 11.47 -17.56 -24.87
CA ASP A 91 12.42 -16.88 -25.75
C ASP A 91 11.73 -16.00 -26.78
N LYS A 92 10.63 -16.47 -27.39
CA LYS A 92 9.83 -15.68 -28.33
C LYS A 92 9.21 -14.46 -27.67
N LEU A 93 8.65 -14.60 -26.47
CA LEU A 93 8.11 -13.48 -25.70
C LEU A 93 9.21 -12.48 -25.34
N ALA A 94 10.36 -12.96 -24.87
CA ALA A 94 11.50 -12.12 -24.54
C ALA A 94 12.02 -11.37 -25.77
N GLN A 95 12.08 -12.03 -26.94
CA GLN A 95 12.48 -11.40 -28.19
C GLN A 95 11.52 -10.27 -28.59
N ILE A 96 10.21 -10.50 -28.53
CA ILE A 96 9.19 -9.47 -28.82
C ILE A 96 9.39 -8.26 -27.90
N LEU A 97 9.59 -8.50 -26.60
CA LEU A 97 9.80 -7.43 -25.62
C LEU A 97 11.13 -6.71 -25.83
N ALA A 98 12.20 -7.41 -26.22
CA ALA A 98 13.50 -6.82 -26.53
C ALA A 98 13.42 -5.91 -27.77
N GLU A 99 12.79 -6.37 -28.85
CA GLU A 99 12.58 -5.57 -30.06
C GLU A 99 11.70 -4.35 -29.80
N ALA A 100 10.66 -4.49 -28.97
CA ALA A 100 9.84 -3.36 -28.56
C ALA A 100 10.62 -2.36 -27.67
N SER A 101 11.56 -2.86 -26.88
CA SER A 101 12.40 -2.08 -25.97
C SER A 101 13.37 -1.15 -26.71
N GLU A 102 13.86 -1.53 -27.89
CA GLU A 102 14.70 -0.65 -28.70
C GLU A 102 13.98 0.63 -29.15
N ARG A 103 12.65 0.57 -29.28
CA ARG A 103 11.82 1.70 -29.73
C ARG A 103 11.48 2.68 -28.61
N LYS A 104 11.81 2.35 -27.35
CA LYS A 104 11.36 3.12 -26.18
C LYS A 104 12.47 3.27 -25.14
N THR A 105 12.71 4.50 -24.69
CA THR A 105 13.58 4.73 -23.53
C THR A 105 12.79 4.51 -22.24
N TYR A 106 13.18 3.50 -21.45
CA TYR A 106 12.63 3.25 -20.12
C TYR A 106 13.22 4.22 -19.10
N LYS A 107 12.73 5.46 -19.06
CA LYS A 107 12.97 6.34 -17.92
C LYS A 107 11.90 6.05 -16.87
N TYR A 108 12.33 5.69 -15.67
CA TYR A 108 11.45 5.73 -14.51
C TYR A 108 11.07 7.20 -14.29
N ILE A 109 9.85 7.55 -14.68
CA ILE A 109 9.25 8.82 -14.31
C ILE A 109 8.57 8.54 -12.98
N LYS A 110 9.19 9.02 -11.87
CA LYS A 110 8.44 9.15 -10.62
C LYS A 110 7.17 9.91 -11.00
N PRO A 111 5.96 9.38 -10.78
CA PRO A 111 4.77 10.16 -11.03
C PRO A 111 4.98 11.48 -10.30
N GLU A 112 5.07 12.58 -11.06
CA GLU A 112 4.91 13.87 -10.44
C GLU A 112 3.59 13.76 -9.69
N PRO A 113 3.53 14.19 -8.42
CA PRO A 113 2.27 14.21 -7.71
C PRO A 113 1.29 14.86 -8.67
N GLU A 114 0.25 14.12 -9.08
CA GLU A 114 -0.83 14.69 -9.86
C GLU A 114 -1.22 15.92 -9.07
N PHE A 115 -0.89 17.09 -9.62
CA PHE A 115 -1.45 18.33 -9.14
C PHE A 115 -2.93 18.13 -9.41
N GLU A 116 -3.65 17.64 -8.40
CA GLU A 116 -5.06 17.91 -8.28
C GLU A 116 -5.20 19.39 -8.62
N THR A 117 -5.97 19.63 -9.66
CA THR A 117 -6.30 20.93 -10.22
C THR A 117 -7.08 21.70 -9.17
N THR A 118 -6.40 22.12 -8.11
CA THR A 118 -6.85 23.14 -7.20
C THR A 118 -6.47 24.46 -7.84
N PHE A 119 -7.28 24.80 -8.85
CA PHE A 119 -7.53 26.20 -9.15
C PHE A 119 -7.84 26.91 -7.83
N ASP A 120 -7.16 28.04 -7.63
CA ASP A 120 -7.30 29.02 -6.56
C ASP A 120 -6.82 28.61 -5.16
N LYS A 121 -5.53 28.88 -4.88
CA LYS A 121 -5.12 29.29 -3.53
C LYS A 121 -4.42 30.64 -3.59
N THR A 122 -5.12 31.64 -3.07
CA THR A 122 -4.57 32.97 -2.79
C THR A 122 -3.60 32.90 -1.59
N PRO A 123 -2.75 33.90 -1.34
CA PRO A 123 -1.68 33.86 -0.32
C PRO A 123 -2.13 33.77 1.15
N PHE A 124 -3.41 33.45 1.41
CA PHE A 124 -4.04 33.49 2.72
C PHE A 124 -4.49 32.12 3.26
N ASP A 125 -4.28 31.04 2.52
CA ASP A 125 -4.53 29.68 3.05
C ASP A 125 -3.31 29.18 3.83
N GLU A 126 -3.25 29.50 5.12
CA GLU A 126 -2.41 28.78 6.11
C GLU A 126 -2.97 27.36 6.34
N GLY A 127 -2.88 26.51 5.31
CA GLY A 127 -3.17 25.08 5.41
C GLY A 127 -2.00 24.32 6.02
N GLU A 128 -2.28 23.45 7.00
CA GLU A 128 -1.28 22.57 7.62
C GLU A 128 -0.44 21.85 6.57
N VAL A 129 0.87 22.09 6.59
CA VAL A 129 1.83 21.42 5.71
C VAL A 129 1.77 19.92 5.97
N GLU A 130 1.38 19.15 4.97
CA GLU A 130 1.35 17.70 5.05
C GLU A 130 2.78 17.14 5.11
N TRP A 131 3.13 16.51 6.24
CA TRP A 131 4.49 16.00 6.47
C TRP A 131 4.75 14.71 5.71
N THR A 132 5.65 14.75 4.72
CA THR A 132 6.15 13.55 4.04
C THR A 132 7.25 12.86 4.85
N PRO A 133 7.53 11.56 4.64
CA PRO A 133 8.66 10.87 5.30
C PRO A 133 10.00 11.57 5.05
N GLN A 134 10.17 12.17 3.87
CA GLN A 134 11.38 12.90 3.52
C GLN A 134 11.54 14.16 4.36
N MET A 135 10.48 14.97 4.53
CA MET A 135 10.52 16.17 5.36
C MET A 135 10.78 15.84 6.83
N ILE A 136 10.20 14.75 7.34
CA ILE A 136 10.45 14.29 8.71
C ILE A 136 11.91 13.85 8.87
N TYR A 137 12.48 13.18 7.86
CA TYR A 137 13.88 12.78 7.86
C TYR A 137 14.83 13.97 7.80
N GLU A 138 14.58 14.94 6.92
CA GLU A 138 15.39 16.16 6.79
C GLU A 138 15.39 16.96 8.10
N TYR A 139 14.21 17.12 8.73
CA TYR A 139 14.10 17.72 10.05
C TYR A 139 14.92 16.97 11.11
N LEU A 140 14.92 15.62 11.08
CA LEU A 140 15.75 14.83 11.97
C LEU A 140 17.24 14.95 11.65
N ASP A 141 17.61 15.08 10.38
CA ASP A 141 19.00 15.19 9.93
C ASP A 141 19.66 16.49 10.43
N GLU A 142 18.90 17.59 10.47
CA GLU A 142 19.33 18.86 11.04
C GLU A 142 19.59 18.80 12.56
N ASN A 143 18.88 17.92 13.27
CA ASN A 143 18.88 17.88 14.74
C ASN A 143 19.64 16.67 15.33
N VAL A 144 19.82 15.59 14.56
CA VAL A 144 20.44 14.34 15.00
C VAL A 144 21.52 13.94 14.01
N TYR A 145 22.77 14.14 14.43
CA TYR A 145 23.93 13.79 13.64
C TYR A 145 24.06 12.26 13.46
N ARG A 146 24.24 11.82 12.21
CA ARG A 146 24.34 10.41 11.80
C ARG A 146 23.05 9.61 12.09
N GLN A 147 23.17 8.29 12.26
CA GLN A 147 22.05 7.39 12.53
C GLN A 147 21.02 7.33 11.38
N GLU A 148 21.47 7.34 10.13
CA GLU A 148 20.60 7.39 8.94
C GLU A 148 19.48 6.35 8.97
N ASN A 149 19.79 5.11 9.35
CA ASN A 149 18.80 4.05 9.42
C ASN A 149 17.74 4.30 10.50
N ALA A 150 18.15 4.81 11.67
CA ALA A 150 17.22 5.12 12.76
C ALA A 150 16.33 6.34 12.43
N LYS A 151 16.90 7.37 11.77
CA LYS A 151 16.14 8.53 11.28
C LYS A 151 15.11 8.13 10.23
N LYS A 152 15.49 7.29 9.25
CA LYS A 152 14.54 6.74 8.24
C LYS A 152 13.43 5.94 8.89
N ALA A 153 13.76 5.05 9.83
CA ALA A 153 12.77 4.24 10.53
C ALA A 153 11.79 5.09 11.36
N ALA A 154 12.30 6.10 12.08
CA ALA A 154 11.47 7.03 12.84
C ALA A 154 10.56 7.88 11.92
N ALA A 155 11.08 8.35 10.80
CA ALA A 155 10.31 9.12 9.82
C ALA A 155 9.16 8.30 9.22
N ILE A 156 9.42 7.06 8.82
CA ILE A 156 8.39 6.13 8.31
C ILE A 156 7.36 5.81 9.40
N MET A 157 7.80 5.59 10.65
CA MET A 157 6.88 5.31 11.76
C MET A 157 5.94 6.48 12.01
N LEU A 158 6.46 7.71 12.06
CA LEU A 158 5.66 8.90 12.28
C LEU A 158 4.71 9.17 11.11
N TYR A 159 5.17 9.02 9.87
CA TYR A 159 4.30 9.14 8.70
C TYR A 159 3.15 8.13 8.71
N ASN A 160 3.43 6.86 9.04
CA ASN A 160 2.39 5.84 9.18
C ASN A 160 1.37 6.23 10.27
N HIS A 161 1.83 6.77 11.40
CA HIS A 161 0.95 7.27 12.44
C HIS A 161 0.03 8.41 11.94
N LEU A 162 0.58 9.40 11.21
CA LEU A 162 -0.20 10.49 10.61
C LEU A 162 -1.25 9.98 9.62
N LYS A 163 -0.98 8.85 8.93
CA LYS A 163 -1.93 8.18 8.04
C LYS A 163 -2.85 7.18 8.74
N GLY A 164 -2.90 7.16 10.08
CA GLY A 164 -3.77 6.27 10.87
C GLY A 164 -3.32 4.80 10.90
N ARG A 165 -2.11 4.49 10.44
CA ARG A 165 -1.56 3.14 10.38
C ARG A 165 -0.73 2.85 11.63
N ARG A 166 -1.13 1.83 12.39
CA ARG A 166 -0.44 1.43 13.63
C ARG A 166 0.79 0.58 13.32
N ARG A 167 1.97 1.02 13.78
CA ARG A 167 3.24 0.29 13.70
C ARG A 167 4.01 0.47 15.00
N ASN A 168 4.71 -0.57 15.43
CA ASN A 168 5.59 -0.54 16.60
C ASN A 168 7.05 -0.58 16.13
N MET A 169 7.94 0.10 16.86
CA MET A 169 9.37 0.11 16.59
C MET A 169 10.16 -0.12 17.88
N ILE A 170 11.23 -0.91 17.79
CA ILE A 170 12.20 -1.09 18.86
C ILE A 170 13.53 -0.47 18.39
N LEU A 171 14.05 0.49 19.16
CA LEU A 171 15.37 1.08 18.91
C LEU A 171 16.40 0.49 19.88
N ALA A 172 17.39 -0.22 19.35
CA ALA A 172 18.49 -0.79 20.13
C ALA A 172 19.82 -0.11 19.77
N GLY A 173 20.68 0.09 20.76
CA GLY A 173 21.99 0.71 20.58
C GLY A 173 22.62 1.13 21.91
N PRO A 174 23.92 1.49 21.92
CA PRO A 174 24.63 1.88 23.14
C PRO A 174 24.04 3.12 23.82
N THR A 175 24.33 3.32 25.11
CA THR A 175 23.90 4.51 25.85
C THR A 175 24.49 5.77 25.22
N GLY A 176 23.71 6.85 25.12
CA GLY A 176 24.16 8.12 24.55
C GLY A 176 24.15 8.21 23.01
N CYS A 177 23.76 7.16 22.27
CA CYS A 177 23.78 7.19 20.79
C CYS A 177 22.62 7.96 20.12
N GLY A 178 21.79 8.67 20.89
CA GLY A 178 20.72 9.52 20.34
C GLY A 178 19.34 8.87 20.18
N LYS A 179 19.10 7.64 20.66
CA LYS A 179 17.78 6.96 20.56
C LYS A 179 16.62 7.82 21.06
N THR A 180 16.76 8.40 22.25
CA THR A 180 15.75 9.27 22.85
C THR A 180 15.71 10.64 22.19
N GLU A 181 16.84 11.11 21.65
CA GLU A 181 16.98 12.43 21.05
C GLU A 181 16.20 12.55 19.74
N ILE A 182 16.13 11.47 18.95
CA ILE A 182 15.26 11.38 17.77
C ILE A 182 13.82 11.75 18.14
N TRP A 183 13.29 11.16 19.21
CA TRP A 183 11.92 11.40 19.65
C TRP A 183 11.72 12.77 20.31
N ARG A 184 12.72 13.26 21.06
CA ARG A 184 12.70 14.63 21.61
C ARG A 184 12.70 15.69 20.52
N SER A 185 13.46 15.47 19.46
CA SER A 185 13.46 16.34 18.29
C SER A 185 12.08 16.38 17.65
N LEU A 186 11.50 15.21 17.33
CA LEU A 186 10.16 15.13 16.74
C LEU A 186 9.08 15.74 17.65
N GLN A 187 9.16 15.55 18.97
CA GLN A 187 8.19 16.09 19.91
C GLN A 187 8.05 17.63 19.82
N LYS A 188 9.12 18.35 19.45
CA LYS A 188 9.07 19.81 19.26
C LYS A 188 8.09 20.23 18.16
N ARG A 189 7.91 19.37 17.14
CA ARG A 189 7.00 19.63 16.01
C ARG A 189 5.68 18.86 16.12
N PHE A 190 5.69 17.72 16.82
CA PHE A 190 4.57 16.80 16.95
C PHE A 190 4.20 16.63 18.44
N PRO A 191 3.37 17.53 19.01
CA PRO A 191 3.11 17.58 20.45
C PRO A 191 2.35 16.36 20.99
N PHE A 192 1.74 15.56 20.11
CA PHE A 192 1.11 14.29 20.46
C PHE A 192 2.12 13.19 20.83
N ILE A 193 3.42 13.37 20.55
CA ILE A 193 4.46 12.44 20.99
C ILE A 193 4.67 12.59 22.49
N LYS A 194 4.45 11.51 23.25
CA LYS A 194 4.71 11.43 24.69
C LYS A 194 5.88 10.50 24.97
N ILE A 195 6.86 10.97 25.73
CA ILE A 195 8.04 10.19 26.14
C ILE A 195 7.87 9.81 27.60
N VAL A 196 7.81 8.52 27.89
CA VAL A 196 7.60 7.97 29.24
C VAL A 196 8.76 7.08 29.63
N ASN A 197 9.17 7.13 30.90
CA ASN A 197 10.22 6.27 31.42
C ASN A 197 9.62 4.92 31.86
N GLY A 198 9.95 3.83 31.15
CA GLY A 198 9.37 2.50 31.36
C GLY A 198 9.39 2.00 32.82
N PRO A 199 10.52 2.10 33.56
CA PRO A 199 10.60 1.71 34.97
C PRO A 199 9.65 2.45 35.93
N GLN A 200 9.07 3.58 35.54
CA GLN A 200 8.11 4.33 36.38
C GLN A 200 6.67 3.83 36.21
N ILE A 201 6.41 3.02 35.19
CA ILE A 201 5.07 2.48 34.90
C ILE A 201 4.80 1.30 35.84
N ALA A 202 3.74 1.36 36.63
CA ALA A 202 3.31 0.23 37.47
C ALA A 202 1.89 -0.25 37.16
N CYS A 203 1.62 -1.49 37.55
CA CYS A 203 0.31 -2.11 37.43
C CYS A 203 -0.72 -1.46 38.36
N ASP A 204 -2.00 -1.51 37.99
CA ASP A 204 -3.09 -1.02 38.83
C ASP A 204 -3.07 -1.68 40.22
N GLY A 205 -3.31 -0.89 41.28
CA GLY A 205 -3.33 -1.35 42.67
C GLY A 205 -2.07 -1.03 43.50
N TRP A 206 -1.04 -0.43 42.89
CA TRP A 206 0.14 0.06 43.60
C TRP A 206 -0.02 1.54 43.98
N LYS A 207 0.31 1.90 45.23
CA LYS A 207 0.08 3.25 45.76
C LYS A 207 1.24 4.17 45.36
N GLY A 208 0.96 5.25 44.63
CA GLY A 208 1.95 6.26 44.21
C GLY A 208 2.64 5.97 42.87
N SER A 209 2.12 5.05 42.06
CA SER A 209 2.69 4.71 40.75
C SER A 209 2.06 5.47 39.59
N TYR A 210 2.87 5.80 38.58
CA TYR A 210 2.40 6.31 37.29
C TYR A 210 1.81 5.15 36.49
N HIS A 211 0.51 5.22 36.19
CA HIS A 211 -0.21 4.17 35.46
C HIS A 211 -0.33 4.52 33.98
N VAL A 212 -0.56 3.51 33.14
CA VAL A 212 -0.72 3.69 31.69
C VAL A 212 -1.86 4.64 31.34
N LYS A 213 -2.95 4.63 32.14
CA LYS A 213 -4.07 5.57 32.00
C LYS A 213 -3.66 7.04 32.19
N ASP A 214 -2.67 7.30 33.04
CA ASP A 214 -2.15 8.65 33.34
C ASP A 214 -1.30 9.22 32.19
N ILE A 215 -1.01 8.41 31.16
CA ILE A 215 -0.33 8.87 29.93
C ILE A 215 -1.31 9.58 28.99
N PHE A 216 -2.60 9.21 29.05
CA PHE A 216 -3.63 9.68 28.11
C PHE A 216 -4.66 10.62 28.76
N LEU A 217 -4.75 10.60 30.08
CA LEU A 217 -5.59 11.48 30.89
C LEU A 217 -4.74 12.68 31.34
N GLU A 218 -4.63 13.71 30.52
CA GLU A 218 -4.07 14.98 30.99
C GLU A 218 -5.08 15.67 31.91
N GLU A 219 -4.96 15.50 33.24
CA GLU A 219 -5.51 16.49 34.19
C GLU A 219 -4.62 17.75 34.16
N PRO A 220 -5.19 18.97 34.17
CA PRO A 220 -4.39 20.18 34.20
C PRO A 220 -3.84 20.46 35.62
N ALA A 221 -2.51 20.51 35.69
CA ALA A 221 -1.62 21.29 36.56
C ALA A 221 -1.71 21.14 38.09
N GLU A 222 -0.55 20.86 38.72
CA GLU A 222 -0.07 21.74 39.79
C GLU A 222 1.46 21.79 39.90
N LYS A 223 1.98 23.03 39.91
CA LYS A 223 3.38 23.34 40.20
C LYS A 223 3.66 22.98 41.65
N VAL A 224 4.34 21.87 41.91
CA VAL A 224 5.01 21.69 43.19
C VAL A 224 6.32 22.47 43.14
N LYS A 225 6.26 23.76 43.49
CA LYS A 225 7.42 24.46 44.04
C LYS A 225 7.82 23.72 45.33
N LYS A 226 9.03 23.18 45.39
CA LYS A 226 9.67 22.87 46.66
C LYS A 226 10.58 24.02 47.05
N CYS A 227 10.26 24.61 48.20
CA CYS A 227 11.22 25.32 49.05
C CYS A 227 12.36 24.40 49.47
#